data_AF-A0A953ZW80-F1
#
_entry.id   AF-A0A953ZW80-F1
#
_cell.length_a   1.000
_cell.length_b   1.000
_cell.length_c   1.000
_cell.angle_alpha   90.00
_cell.angle_beta   90.00
_cell.angle_gamma   90.00
#
_symmetry.space_group_name_H-M   'P 1'
#
loop_
_entity.id
_entity.type
_entity.pdbx_description
1 polymer ?
#
loop_
_entity_poly.entity_id
_entity_poly.type
_entity_poly.pdbx_seq_one_letter_code
_entity_poly.pdbx_strand_id
1 'polypeptide(L)'
;MSDGPGSPPPLTREGCYVVAADGRRYIDLAHGEVSTDPAERTRLSLLGDELAAAFHLACAEVQVLGSFTGCEDRWQVRFAGQENASPELIARAFADEARAAGLWVGDPLRLPSGLNAQDANRARDALVVAVRRLRSLLIEHNSYLSGGLRYPFARAQPGVAERGMAIYRFPALAEVDVRAVDDAVEIAFAPGPLQAITSSGFYLPTLFSGDLTVEARYRLGPWQPASDEAACFALFVHDRGAQRRYYAQRMSTGDGPHRVLASLVDRLTEGQQVEGLEGAFRIRRSGAAITCEHAATGADWEVLGTAVDTPDEDLLLGAKIWSKVQCGGLAARVFDLQISGTMADRQDPPAEVRRDPRSDSPRRP
;
A
#
# COMPACT_ATOMS: atom_id res chain seq x y z
N MET A 1 37.00 9.47 -3.14
CA MET A 1 36.57 10.87 -2.98
C MET A 1 35.36 11.03 -3.86
N SER A 2 34.18 10.74 -3.31
CA SER A 2 32.90 10.86 -3.99
C SER A 2 32.36 12.26 -3.71
N ASP A 3 32.08 13.00 -4.78
CA ASP A 3 31.50 14.34 -4.73
C ASP A 3 30.26 14.37 -3.82
N GLY A 4 30.22 15.38 -2.95
CA GLY A 4 29.11 15.61 -2.03
C GLY A 4 27.79 15.84 -2.78
N PRO A 5 26.64 15.82 -2.06
CA PRO A 5 25.35 16.08 -2.68
C PRO A 5 25.39 17.43 -3.39
N GLY A 6 25.29 17.38 -4.72
CA GLY A 6 25.32 18.56 -5.57
C GLY A 6 24.32 19.58 -5.06
N SER A 7 24.76 20.84 -4.93
CA SER A 7 23.90 21.93 -4.50
C SER A 7 22.60 21.89 -5.32
N PRO A 8 21.42 21.97 -4.67
CA PRO A 8 20.15 21.92 -5.39
C PRO A 8 20.15 23.00 -6.48
N PRO A 9 19.57 22.71 -7.66
CA PRO A 9 19.53 23.67 -8.75
C PRO A 9 18.92 25.00 -8.26
N PRO A 10 19.37 26.15 -8.80
CA PRO A 10 18.88 27.45 -8.36
C PRO A 10 17.35 27.52 -8.56
N LEU A 11 16.65 27.85 -7.50
CA LEU A 11 15.20 28.06 -7.48
C LEU A 11 14.92 29.54 -7.70
N THR A 12 14.09 29.88 -8.69
CA THR A 12 13.65 31.28 -8.90
C THR A 12 12.30 31.50 -8.25
N ARG A 13 12.07 32.69 -7.69
CA ARG A 13 10.78 33.06 -7.09
C ARG A 13 9.96 33.94 -8.01
N GLU A 14 8.68 33.63 -8.11
CA GLU A 14 7.67 34.36 -8.88
C GLU A 14 6.41 34.54 -8.05
N GLY A 15 6.33 35.63 -7.27
CA GLY A 15 5.22 35.86 -6.34
C GLY A 15 5.16 34.78 -5.25
N CYS A 16 4.02 34.10 -5.13
CA CYS A 16 3.83 32.97 -4.21
C CYS A 16 4.41 31.63 -4.71
N TYR A 17 5.15 31.64 -5.83
CA TYR A 17 5.69 30.44 -6.44
C TYR A 17 7.21 30.36 -6.36
N VAL A 18 7.71 29.13 -6.25
CA VAL A 18 9.08 28.75 -6.60
C VAL A 18 9.05 28.01 -7.93
N VAL A 19 9.99 28.32 -8.82
CA VAL A 19 10.15 27.69 -10.13
C VAL A 19 11.48 26.94 -10.14
N ALA A 20 11.42 25.64 -10.42
CA ALA A 20 12.61 24.81 -10.59
C ALA A 20 13.25 25.05 -11.96
N ALA A 21 14.52 24.66 -12.11
CA ALA A 21 15.28 24.81 -13.36
C ALA A 21 14.65 24.09 -14.57
N ASP A 22 13.79 23.09 -14.33
CA ASP A 22 13.02 22.39 -15.36
C ASP A 22 11.69 23.05 -15.71
N GLY A 23 11.41 24.24 -15.16
CA GLY A 23 10.20 25.02 -15.39
C GLY A 23 8.99 24.62 -14.55
N ARG A 24 9.10 23.59 -13.69
CA ARG A 24 8.01 23.23 -12.77
C ARG A 24 7.80 24.32 -11.72
N ARG A 25 6.54 24.65 -11.46
CA ARG A 25 6.12 25.68 -10.49
C ARG A 25 5.52 25.03 -9.25
N TYR A 26 5.89 25.53 -8.09
CA TYR A 26 5.45 25.07 -6.78
C TYR A 26 4.92 26.26 -5.98
N ILE A 27 3.85 26.08 -5.21
CA ILE A 27 3.45 27.09 -4.23
C ILE A 27 4.49 27.09 -3.10
N ASP A 28 5.15 28.23 -2.85
CA ASP A 28 6.23 28.36 -1.86
C ASP A 28 5.67 28.65 -0.47
N LEU A 29 5.49 27.58 0.31
CA LEU A 29 5.17 27.67 1.73
C LEU A 29 6.41 27.59 2.61
N ALA A 30 7.62 27.44 2.06
CA ALA A 30 8.82 27.33 2.89
C ALA A 30 9.42 28.71 3.21
N HIS A 31 9.23 29.68 2.31
CA HIS A 31 9.95 30.95 2.40
C HIS A 31 9.11 32.18 2.05
N GLY A 32 7.78 32.05 2.07
CA GLY A 32 6.88 33.17 1.81
C GLY A 32 7.24 34.41 2.64
N GLU A 33 7.23 35.58 1.99
CA GLU A 33 7.32 36.84 2.72
C GLU A 33 6.06 37.04 3.54
N VAL A 34 6.26 37.45 4.79
CA VAL A 34 5.20 37.70 5.74
C VAL A 34 4.59 39.06 5.43
N SER A 35 3.27 39.10 5.22
CA SER A 35 2.58 40.37 5.03
C SER A 35 2.64 41.24 6.30
N THR A 36 2.93 42.52 6.13
CA THR A 36 2.83 43.53 7.19
C THR A 36 1.44 44.17 7.27
N ASP A 37 0.54 43.89 6.33
CA ASP A 37 -0.83 44.41 6.30
C ASP A 37 -1.75 43.59 7.25
N PRO A 38 -2.34 44.19 8.30
CA PRO A 38 -3.23 43.48 9.23
C PRO A 38 -4.43 42.78 8.55
N ALA A 39 -4.98 43.36 7.48
CA ALA A 39 -6.11 42.75 6.78
C ALA A 39 -5.68 41.48 6.04
N GLU A 40 -4.53 41.54 5.35
CA GLU A 40 -3.95 40.38 4.70
C GLU A 40 -3.51 39.31 5.71
N ARG A 41 -2.92 39.67 6.85
CA ARG A 41 -2.55 38.72 7.92
C ARG A 41 -3.77 37.99 8.47
N THR A 42 -4.89 38.70 8.67
CA THR A 42 -6.15 38.08 9.11
C THR A 42 -6.66 37.07 8.07
N ARG A 43 -6.65 37.45 6.79
CA ARG A 43 -7.04 36.57 5.68
C ARG A 43 -6.13 35.34 5.58
N LEU A 44 -4.81 35.50 5.69
CA LEU A 44 -3.84 34.41 5.66
C LEU A 44 -4.01 33.49 6.88
N SER A 45 -4.34 34.04 8.06
CA SER A 45 -4.66 33.22 9.24
C SER A 45 -5.86 32.30 8.98
N LEU A 46 -6.96 32.84 8.45
CA LEU A 46 -8.15 32.05 8.12
C LEU A 46 -7.84 30.96 7.09
N LEU A 47 -7.02 31.28 6.09
CA LEU A 47 -6.57 30.28 5.14
C LEU A 47 -5.71 29.20 5.80
N GLY A 48 -4.82 29.58 6.72
CA GLY A 48 -4.02 28.63 7.48
C GLY A 48 -4.88 27.69 8.32
N ASP A 49 -5.96 28.20 8.92
CA ASP A 49 -6.96 27.39 9.63
C ASP A 49 -7.65 26.39 8.67
N GLU A 50 -8.02 26.82 7.46
CA GLU A 50 -8.61 25.95 6.44
C GLU A 50 -7.64 24.84 5.98
N LEU A 51 -6.37 25.18 5.77
CA LEU A 51 -5.33 24.21 5.41
C LEU A 51 -5.06 23.23 6.55
N ALA A 52 -5.02 23.71 7.79
CA ALA A 52 -4.84 22.87 8.98
C ALA A 52 -6.01 21.88 9.13
N ALA A 53 -7.26 22.36 8.97
CA ALA A 53 -8.45 21.52 9.03
C ALA A 53 -8.44 20.43 7.95
N ALA A 54 -8.09 20.78 6.70
CA ALA A 54 -7.98 19.82 5.60
C ALA A 54 -6.86 18.78 5.85
N PHE A 55 -5.72 19.22 6.37
CA PHE A 55 -4.61 18.34 6.76
C PHE A 55 -5.03 17.37 7.86
N HIS A 56 -5.65 17.84 8.93
CA HIS A 56 -6.11 16.99 10.04
C HIS A 56 -7.17 15.99 9.58
N LEU A 57 -8.11 16.41 8.74
CA LEU A 57 -9.10 15.51 8.15
C LEU A 57 -8.45 14.40 7.32
N ALA A 58 -7.47 14.74 6.46
CA ALA A 58 -6.73 13.75 5.69
C ALA A 58 -5.92 12.82 6.59
N CYS A 59 -5.25 13.34 7.62
CA CYS A 59 -4.52 12.55 8.60
C CYS A 59 -5.43 11.57 9.33
N ALA A 60 -6.64 11.99 9.73
CA ALA A 60 -7.62 11.12 10.35
C ALA A 60 -8.13 10.03 9.38
N GLU A 61 -8.45 10.39 8.15
CA GLU A 61 -8.93 9.47 7.09
C GLU A 61 -7.93 8.33 6.85
N VAL A 62 -6.63 8.64 6.78
CA VAL A 62 -5.58 7.65 6.50
C VAL A 62 -4.77 7.25 7.73
N GLN A 63 -5.24 7.59 8.93
CA GLN A 63 -4.62 7.22 10.21
C GLN A 63 -3.12 7.57 10.29
N VAL A 64 -2.76 8.79 9.89
CA VAL A 64 -1.40 9.35 10.02
C VAL A 64 -1.37 10.29 11.22
N LEU A 65 -0.42 10.09 12.14
CA LEU A 65 -0.25 10.93 13.32
C LEU A 65 0.50 12.23 13.00
N GLY A 66 -0.20 13.18 12.37
CA GLY A 66 0.31 14.51 12.04
C GLY A 66 -0.41 15.63 12.80
N SER A 67 0.28 16.75 13.01
CA SER A 67 -0.32 18.00 13.48
C SER A 67 0.09 19.16 12.57
N PHE A 68 -0.88 20.02 12.26
CA PHE A 68 -0.69 21.31 11.61
C PHE A 68 -1.14 22.38 12.60
N THR A 69 -0.21 23.16 13.13
CA THR A 69 -0.50 24.19 14.14
C THR A 69 0.26 25.47 13.85
N GLY A 70 -0.29 26.60 14.24
CA GLY A 70 0.31 27.89 13.96
C GLY A 70 -0.66 29.02 14.24
N CYS A 71 -0.24 30.22 13.88
CA CYS A 71 -1.12 31.39 13.86
C CYS A 71 -0.63 32.36 12.78
N GLU A 72 -1.57 33.16 12.27
CA GLU A 72 -1.28 34.23 11.31
C GLU A 72 -0.56 33.68 10.07
N ASP A 73 0.67 34.11 9.85
CA ASP A 73 1.52 33.76 8.71
C ASP A 73 2.49 32.60 9.01
N ARG A 74 2.58 32.12 10.26
CA ARG A 74 3.55 31.10 10.67
C ARG A 74 2.87 29.83 11.15
N TRP A 75 3.12 28.78 10.40
CA TRP A 75 2.53 27.47 10.61
C TRP A 75 3.62 26.41 10.70
N GLN A 76 3.27 25.28 11.28
CA GLN A 76 4.18 24.15 11.39
C GLN A 76 3.43 22.86 11.20
N VAL A 77 4.01 21.97 10.39
CA VAL A 77 3.60 20.57 10.30
C VAL A 77 4.58 19.74 11.10
N ARG A 78 4.07 18.94 12.04
CA ARG A 78 4.85 17.95 12.78
C ARG A 78 4.21 16.57 12.62
N PHE A 79 5.04 15.54 12.73
CA PHE A 79 4.60 14.15 12.75
C PHE A 79 5.09 13.47 14.03
N ALA A 80 4.28 12.57 14.57
CA ALA A 80 4.73 11.64 15.60
C ALA A 80 5.38 10.41 14.94
N GLY A 81 6.24 9.70 15.69
CA GLY A 81 6.73 8.40 15.24
C GLY A 81 5.58 7.40 15.17
N GLN A 82 5.50 6.65 14.08
CA GLN A 82 4.42 5.70 13.82
C GLN A 82 4.97 4.50 13.05
N GLU A 83 4.52 3.29 13.39
CA GLU A 83 4.86 2.07 12.64
C GLU A 83 6.38 1.89 12.41
N ASN A 84 7.18 2.18 13.44
CA ASN A 84 8.65 2.18 13.44
C ASN A 84 9.32 3.24 12.54
N ALA A 85 8.57 4.09 11.85
CA ALA A 85 9.12 5.25 11.17
C ALA A 85 9.32 6.40 12.17
N SER A 86 10.51 7.03 12.14
CA SER A 86 10.79 8.18 12.99
C SER A 86 10.05 9.44 12.50
N PRO A 87 9.76 10.41 13.39
CA PRO A 87 9.18 11.70 13.00
C PRO A 87 9.89 12.36 11.80
N GLU A 88 11.23 12.31 11.77
CA GLU A 88 12.07 12.95 10.77
C GLU A 88 11.96 12.26 9.41
N LEU A 89 11.85 10.92 9.41
CA LEU A 89 11.61 10.16 8.19
C LEU A 89 10.25 10.50 7.59
N ILE A 90 9.20 10.55 8.42
CA ILE A 90 7.84 10.88 7.99
C ILE A 90 7.78 12.33 7.46
N ALA A 91 8.42 13.27 8.15
CA ALA A 91 8.49 14.67 7.73
C ALA A 91 9.22 14.83 6.38
N ARG A 92 10.32 14.09 6.16
CA ARG A 92 11.02 14.09 4.87
C ARG A 92 10.15 13.51 3.75
N ALA A 93 9.52 12.35 3.99
CA ALA A 93 8.60 11.74 3.03
C ALA A 93 7.44 12.68 2.68
N PHE A 94 6.88 13.36 3.68
CA PHE A 94 5.83 14.36 3.47
C PHE A 94 6.30 15.49 2.57
N ALA A 95 7.51 16.02 2.81
CA ALA A 95 8.06 17.10 2.00
C ALA A 95 8.30 16.67 0.54
N ASP A 96 8.72 15.43 0.32
CA ASP A 96 8.93 14.88 -1.02
C ASP A 96 7.61 14.67 -1.76
N GLU A 97 6.58 14.12 -1.10
CA GLU A 97 5.24 13.94 -1.68
C GLU A 97 4.51 15.27 -1.89
N ALA A 98 4.66 16.23 -0.97
CA ALA A 98 4.14 17.59 -1.13
C ALA A 98 4.77 18.26 -2.35
N ARG A 99 6.10 18.11 -2.53
CA ARG A 99 6.81 18.61 -3.71
C ARG A 99 6.30 17.94 -4.98
N ALA A 100 6.11 16.62 -4.98
CA ALA A 100 5.54 15.90 -6.11
C ALA A 100 4.12 16.40 -6.46
N ALA A 101 3.34 16.82 -5.46
CA ALA A 101 2.02 17.40 -5.61
C ALA A 101 2.00 18.91 -5.92
N GLY A 102 3.16 19.56 -6.09
CA GLY A 102 3.26 20.98 -6.46
C GLY A 102 3.36 21.96 -5.29
N LEU A 103 3.69 21.49 -4.09
CA LEU A 103 3.84 22.29 -2.89
C LEU A 103 5.28 22.27 -2.38
N TRP A 104 5.88 23.44 -2.19
CA TRP A 104 7.21 23.55 -1.59
C TRP A 104 7.07 23.88 -0.11
N VAL A 105 7.28 22.89 0.76
CA VAL A 105 7.09 23.00 2.21
C VAL A 105 8.42 23.20 2.95
N GLY A 106 8.37 23.88 4.09
CA GLY A 106 9.50 24.11 5.00
C GLY A 106 9.04 24.13 6.45
N ASP A 107 9.98 24.32 7.38
CA ASP A 107 9.69 24.51 8.81
C ASP A 107 10.38 25.79 9.32
N PRO A 108 9.62 26.85 9.69
CA PRO A 108 8.16 26.94 9.66
C PRO A 108 7.59 27.08 8.24
N LEU A 109 6.34 26.67 8.07
CA LEU A 109 5.51 27.03 6.92
C LEU A 109 5.12 28.50 6.99
N ARG A 110 5.21 29.18 5.85
CA ARG A 110 4.90 30.61 5.68
C ARG A 110 3.90 30.76 4.55
N LEU A 111 2.72 31.29 4.85
CA LEU A 111 1.72 31.57 3.81
C LEU A 111 2.11 32.86 3.09
N PRO A 112 2.50 32.82 1.80
CA PRO A 112 3.02 33.98 1.10
C PRO A 112 1.91 35.03 0.86
N SER A 113 2.29 36.30 0.91
CA SER A 113 1.44 37.39 0.45
C SER A 113 1.02 37.19 -1.02
N GLY A 114 -0.17 37.68 -1.38
CA GLY A 114 -0.71 37.54 -2.73
C GLY A 114 -1.23 36.14 -3.11
N LEU A 115 -1.20 35.17 -2.19
CA LEU A 115 -1.82 33.86 -2.40
C LEU A 115 -3.35 34.02 -2.51
N ASN A 116 -3.88 33.74 -3.71
CA ASN A 116 -5.31 33.89 -4.01
C ASN A 116 -6.09 32.61 -3.67
N ALA A 117 -7.42 32.64 -3.85
CA ALA A 117 -8.29 31.50 -3.54
C ALA A 117 -8.01 30.25 -4.40
N GLN A 118 -7.59 30.41 -5.65
CA GLN A 118 -7.25 29.27 -6.52
C GLN A 118 -5.95 28.60 -6.07
N ASP A 119 -4.97 29.39 -5.64
CA ASP A 119 -3.69 28.90 -5.13
C ASP A 119 -3.89 28.21 -3.77
N ALA A 120 -4.73 28.79 -2.91
CA ALA A 120 -5.18 28.17 -1.66
C ALA A 120 -5.80 26.78 -1.89
N ASN A 121 -6.74 26.67 -2.84
CA ASN A 121 -7.35 25.38 -3.19
C ASN A 121 -6.31 24.37 -3.68
N ARG A 122 -5.37 24.80 -4.54
CA ARG A 122 -4.29 23.94 -5.02
C ARG A 122 -3.36 23.48 -3.89
N ALA A 123 -3.00 24.37 -2.97
CA ALA A 123 -2.21 24.03 -1.80
C ALA A 123 -2.93 23.02 -0.90
N ARG A 124 -4.23 23.23 -0.66
CA ARG A 124 -5.07 22.30 0.10
C ARG A 124 -5.09 20.91 -0.54
N ASP A 125 -5.38 20.84 -1.83
CA ASP A 125 -5.49 19.56 -2.54
C ASP A 125 -4.12 18.84 -2.57
N ALA A 126 -3.01 19.58 -2.74
CA ALA A 126 -1.66 19.03 -2.66
C ALA A 126 -1.32 18.48 -1.27
N LEU A 127 -1.70 19.17 -0.19
CA LEU A 127 -1.54 18.67 1.19
C LEU A 127 -2.29 17.36 1.41
N VAL A 128 -3.56 17.29 0.97
CA VAL A 128 -4.39 16.09 1.09
C VAL A 128 -3.77 14.92 0.33
N VAL A 129 -3.33 15.14 -0.91
CA VAL A 129 -2.64 14.11 -1.71
C VAL A 129 -1.37 13.63 -1.02
N ALA A 130 -0.52 14.54 -0.54
CA ALA A 130 0.72 14.19 0.14
C ALA A 130 0.47 13.35 1.41
N VAL A 131 -0.50 13.74 2.25
CA VAL A 131 -0.88 12.97 3.45
C VAL A 131 -1.40 11.58 3.09
N ARG A 132 -2.25 11.47 2.05
CA ARG A 132 -2.74 10.16 1.59
C ARG A 132 -1.62 9.25 1.10
N ARG A 133 -0.60 9.81 0.44
CA ARG A 133 0.59 9.06 0.00
C ARG A 133 1.47 8.60 1.14
N LEU A 134 1.60 9.38 2.23
CA LEU A 134 2.34 8.97 3.42
C LEU A 134 1.89 7.61 3.97
N ARG A 135 0.59 7.30 3.95
CA ARG A 135 0.11 6.01 4.44
C ARG A 135 0.68 4.84 3.65
N SER A 136 0.82 4.99 2.33
CA SER A 136 1.44 3.96 1.48
C SER A 136 2.92 3.82 1.79
N LEU A 137 3.62 4.95 1.96
CA LEU A 137 5.05 4.97 2.29
C LEU A 137 5.36 4.38 3.67
N LEU A 138 4.51 4.62 4.68
CA LEU A 138 4.62 3.97 5.99
C LEU A 138 4.54 2.45 5.87
N ILE A 139 3.62 1.95 5.03
CA ILE A 139 3.51 0.52 4.75
C ILE A 139 4.80 0.02 4.09
N GLU A 140 5.25 0.67 3.02
CA GLU A 140 6.46 0.28 2.28
C GLU A 140 7.71 0.30 3.17
N HIS A 141 7.89 1.34 3.99
CA HIS A 141 9.05 1.49 4.87
C HIS A 141 9.10 0.41 5.95
N ASN A 142 7.94 0.08 6.53
CA ASN A 142 7.82 -0.94 7.55
C ASN A 142 7.41 -2.31 6.95
N SER A 143 7.66 -2.53 5.66
CA SER A 143 7.49 -3.83 5.02
C SER A 143 8.81 -4.57 4.91
N TYR A 144 8.79 -5.85 5.22
CA TYR A 144 9.84 -6.79 4.91
C TYR A 144 9.52 -7.47 3.57
N LEU A 145 10.47 -7.37 2.64
CA LEU A 145 10.44 -8.03 1.34
C LEU A 145 11.71 -8.85 1.18
N SER A 146 11.59 -10.16 0.93
CA SER A 146 12.74 -11.02 0.69
C SER A 146 12.44 -12.06 -0.35
N GLY A 147 13.32 -12.22 -1.34
CA GLY A 147 13.29 -13.33 -2.26
C GLY A 147 13.78 -14.64 -1.64
N GLY A 148 13.96 -15.65 -2.50
CA GLY A 148 14.56 -16.94 -2.15
C GLY A 148 13.58 -17.98 -1.59
N LEU A 149 12.28 -17.68 -1.54
CA LEU A 149 11.28 -18.68 -1.15
C LEU A 149 11.08 -19.68 -2.29
N ARG A 150 11.28 -20.98 -2.01
CA ARG A 150 11.09 -22.06 -2.99
C ARG A 150 9.65 -22.09 -3.49
N TYR A 151 9.43 -22.25 -4.80
CA TYR A 151 8.13 -22.57 -5.39
C TYR A 151 7.77 -24.05 -5.15
N PRO A 152 6.78 -24.39 -4.29
CA PRO A 152 6.52 -25.78 -3.90
C PRO A 152 5.51 -26.52 -4.80
N PHE A 153 4.84 -25.83 -5.71
CA PHE A 153 3.69 -26.39 -6.42
C PHE A 153 4.13 -27.28 -7.59
N ALA A 154 3.52 -28.46 -7.72
CA ALA A 154 3.98 -29.51 -8.63
C ALA A 154 3.88 -29.16 -10.13
N ARG A 155 2.98 -28.26 -10.52
CA ARG A 155 2.69 -27.91 -11.93
C ARG A 155 3.31 -26.59 -12.37
N ALA A 156 4.48 -26.25 -11.83
CA ALA A 156 5.18 -25.02 -12.16
C ALA A 156 5.58 -24.95 -13.64
N GLN A 157 5.33 -23.81 -14.30
CA GLN A 157 6.10 -23.50 -15.51
C GLN A 157 7.59 -23.40 -15.12
N PRO A 158 8.54 -24.00 -15.88
CA PRO A 158 9.95 -24.06 -15.47
C PRO A 158 10.56 -22.70 -15.08
N GLY A 159 10.28 -21.65 -15.86
CA GLY A 159 10.77 -20.31 -15.57
C GLY A 159 10.19 -19.67 -14.29
N VAL A 160 8.98 -20.06 -13.90
CA VAL A 160 8.38 -19.62 -12.62
C VAL A 160 9.05 -20.32 -11.44
N ALA A 161 9.29 -21.63 -11.56
CA ALA A 161 9.97 -22.40 -10.52
C ALA A 161 11.41 -21.92 -10.28
N GLU A 162 12.14 -21.64 -11.36
CA GLU A 162 13.53 -21.15 -11.30
C GLU A 162 13.65 -19.81 -10.59
N ARG A 163 12.72 -18.88 -10.88
CA ARG A 163 12.70 -17.55 -10.25
C ARG A 163 12.22 -17.57 -8.80
N GLY A 164 11.50 -18.62 -8.40
CA GLY A 164 11.00 -18.81 -7.05
C GLY A 164 9.91 -17.80 -6.66
N MET A 165 9.80 -17.56 -5.36
CA MET A 165 8.85 -16.63 -4.73
C MET A 165 9.58 -15.65 -3.83
N ALA A 166 8.87 -14.59 -3.48
CA ALA A 166 9.31 -13.64 -2.49
C ALA A 166 8.26 -13.49 -1.39
N ILE A 167 8.74 -13.38 -0.16
CA ILE A 167 7.95 -13.13 1.04
C ILE A 167 7.69 -11.64 1.13
N TYR A 168 6.44 -11.30 1.46
CA TYR A 168 6.04 -9.97 1.88
C TYR A 168 5.46 -10.04 3.29
N ARG A 169 5.90 -9.15 4.16
CA ARG A 169 5.39 -9.05 5.53
C ARG A 169 5.36 -7.61 5.99
N PHE A 170 4.20 -7.17 6.45
CA PHE A 170 3.97 -5.88 7.07
C PHE A 170 3.20 -6.11 8.37
N PRO A 171 3.58 -5.46 9.46
CA PRO A 171 4.87 -4.82 9.75
C PRO A 171 6.05 -5.77 9.56
N ALA A 172 7.25 -5.23 9.32
CA ALA A 172 8.45 -6.02 9.05
C ALA A 172 8.80 -6.97 10.21
N LEU A 173 8.45 -6.59 11.44
CA LEU A 173 8.64 -7.37 12.67
C LEU A 173 7.39 -8.12 13.12
N ALA A 174 6.31 -8.15 12.33
CA ALA A 174 5.11 -8.89 12.70
C ALA A 174 5.44 -10.38 12.89
N GLU A 175 4.86 -11.00 13.92
CA GLU A 175 5.04 -12.42 14.22
C GLU A 175 4.23 -13.29 13.25
N VAL A 176 4.65 -13.27 11.99
CA VAL A 176 4.04 -14.02 10.90
C VAL A 176 5.12 -14.83 10.19
N ASP A 177 4.85 -16.12 10.04
CA ASP A 177 5.68 -17.02 9.27
C ASP A 177 5.09 -17.23 7.88
N VAL A 178 5.94 -17.09 6.86
CA VAL A 178 5.59 -17.38 5.47
C VAL A 178 6.62 -18.35 4.95
N ARG A 179 6.19 -19.58 4.69
CA ARG A 179 7.11 -20.67 4.35
C ARG A 179 6.50 -21.65 3.36
N ALA A 180 7.37 -22.24 2.56
CA ALA A 180 7.02 -23.39 1.73
C ALA A 180 7.07 -24.64 2.60
N VAL A 181 5.97 -25.38 2.69
CA VAL A 181 5.83 -26.63 3.45
C VAL A 181 5.27 -27.67 2.51
N ASP A 182 6.04 -28.73 2.25
CA ASP A 182 5.69 -29.78 1.29
C ASP A 182 5.37 -29.19 -0.10
N ASP A 183 4.14 -29.36 -0.57
CA ASP A 183 3.57 -28.90 -1.84
C ASP A 183 2.73 -27.61 -1.70
N ALA A 184 2.86 -26.92 -0.56
CA ALA A 184 2.06 -25.75 -0.22
C ALA A 184 2.90 -24.56 0.28
N VAL A 185 2.29 -23.39 0.30
CA VAL A 185 2.78 -22.22 1.05
C VAL A 185 1.86 -21.99 2.24
N GLU A 186 2.45 -21.88 3.42
CA GLU A 186 1.76 -21.56 4.67
C GLU A 186 2.02 -20.10 5.05
N ILE A 187 0.96 -19.39 5.42
CA ILE A 187 0.99 -18.05 6.00
C ILE A 187 0.37 -18.18 7.39
N ALA A 188 1.17 -18.15 8.45
CA ALA A 188 0.73 -18.42 9.82
C ALA A 188 1.05 -17.24 10.74
N PHE A 189 0.02 -16.66 11.34
CA PHE A 189 0.14 -15.60 12.33
C PHE A 189 0.28 -16.22 13.71
N ALA A 190 1.26 -15.77 14.49
CA ALA A 190 1.44 -16.21 15.86
C ALA A 190 0.20 -15.92 16.71
N PRO A 191 -0.08 -16.71 17.76
CA PRO A 191 -1.14 -16.40 18.70
C PRO A 191 -0.84 -15.08 19.45
N GLY A 192 -1.89 -14.33 19.77
CA GLY A 192 -1.79 -13.10 20.56
C GLY A 192 -2.13 -11.81 19.78
N PRO A 193 -2.00 -10.65 20.44
CA PRO A 193 -2.30 -9.37 19.81
C PRO A 193 -1.25 -9.04 18.76
N LEU A 194 -1.73 -8.69 17.57
CA LEU A 194 -0.91 -8.16 16.48
C LEU A 194 -1.04 -6.64 16.41
N GLN A 195 -0.18 -6.00 15.62
CA GLN A 195 -0.31 -4.56 15.37
C GLN A 195 -1.63 -4.25 14.66
N ALA A 196 -2.07 -2.99 14.78
CA ALA A 196 -3.36 -2.52 14.25
C ALA A 196 -3.57 -2.86 12.77
N ILE A 197 -2.51 -2.93 11.96
CA ILE A 197 -2.61 -3.41 10.59
C ILE A 197 -1.52 -4.43 10.39
N THR A 198 -1.87 -5.60 9.87
CA THR A 198 -0.92 -6.62 9.42
C THR A 198 -1.26 -7.11 8.03
N SER A 199 -0.25 -7.42 7.24
CA SER A 199 -0.41 -7.99 5.92
C SER A 199 0.78 -8.87 5.60
N SER A 200 0.56 -10.14 5.29
CA SER A 200 1.66 -11.07 5.03
C SER A 200 1.27 -12.08 3.99
N GLY A 201 2.24 -12.49 3.19
CA GLY A 201 2.03 -13.46 2.14
C GLY A 201 3.25 -13.62 1.26
N PHE A 202 3.00 -14.08 0.05
CA PHE A 202 4.04 -14.24 -0.96
C PHE A 202 3.58 -13.64 -2.28
N TYR A 203 4.54 -13.32 -3.13
CA TYR A 203 4.29 -13.00 -4.53
C TYR A 203 5.34 -13.69 -5.39
N LEU A 204 4.97 -13.90 -6.66
CA LEU A 204 5.88 -14.36 -7.68
C LEU A 204 6.55 -13.14 -8.31
N PRO A 205 7.89 -12.99 -8.21
CA PRO A 205 8.61 -11.95 -8.91
C PRO A 205 8.74 -12.31 -10.41
N THR A 206 7.65 -12.74 -11.05
CA THR A 206 7.62 -13.16 -12.46
C THR A 206 6.50 -12.42 -13.14
N LEU A 207 6.86 -11.64 -14.17
CA LEU A 207 5.93 -10.85 -14.96
C LEU A 207 5.28 -11.72 -16.05
N PHE A 208 3.97 -11.57 -16.20
CA PHE A 208 3.17 -12.22 -17.25
C PHE A 208 2.54 -11.18 -18.17
N SER A 209 2.60 -11.41 -19.48
CA SER A 209 2.04 -10.52 -20.51
C SER A 209 0.81 -11.13 -21.17
N GLY A 210 -0.14 -10.27 -21.56
CA GLY A 210 -1.35 -10.68 -22.29
C GLY A 210 -2.32 -11.53 -21.46
N ASP A 211 -2.92 -12.54 -22.10
CA ASP A 211 -3.89 -13.43 -21.46
C ASP A 211 -3.22 -14.29 -20.38
N LEU A 212 -3.90 -14.40 -19.24
CA LEU A 212 -3.37 -15.02 -18.02
C LEU A 212 -4.52 -15.68 -17.26
N THR A 213 -4.30 -16.89 -16.76
CA THR A 213 -5.17 -17.55 -15.79
C THR A 213 -4.32 -18.00 -14.61
N VAL A 214 -4.68 -17.55 -13.42
CA VAL A 214 -4.06 -17.93 -12.15
C VAL A 214 -5.11 -18.62 -11.30
N GLU A 215 -4.81 -19.82 -10.83
CA GLU A 215 -5.72 -20.62 -10.00
C GLU A 215 -4.98 -21.10 -8.76
N ALA A 216 -5.60 -20.99 -7.60
CA ALA A 216 -5.03 -21.50 -6.36
C ALA A 216 -6.12 -22.06 -5.46
N ARG A 217 -5.85 -23.21 -4.85
CA ARG A 217 -6.67 -23.72 -3.76
C ARG A 217 -6.14 -23.20 -2.45
N TYR A 218 -7.05 -23.02 -1.50
CA TYR A 218 -6.70 -22.57 -0.16
C TYR A 218 -7.43 -23.37 0.90
N ARG A 219 -6.81 -23.44 2.07
CA ARG A 219 -7.42 -23.87 3.33
C ARG A 219 -7.10 -22.84 4.39
N LEU A 220 -8.13 -22.31 5.04
CA LEU A 220 -7.98 -21.47 6.22
C LEU A 220 -7.93 -22.37 7.46
N GLY A 221 -7.03 -22.04 8.39
CA GLY A 221 -7.09 -22.61 9.73
C GLY A 221 -8.34 -22.10 10.47
N PRO A 222 -8.85 -22.85 11.45
CA PRO A 222 -9.88 -22.34 12.34
C PRO A 222 -9.33 -21.09 13.04
N TRP A 223 -10.06 -19.99 12.95
CA TRP A 223 -9.73 -18.73 13.58
C TRP A 223 -11.00 -18.11 14.12
N GLN A 224 -10.95 -17.73 15.40
CA GLN A 224 -12.01 -17.00 16.08
C GLN A 224 -11.47 -15.61 16.42
N PRO A 225 -11.92 -14.57 15.70
CA PRO A 225 -11.72 -13.18 16.09
C PRO A 225 -12.30 -12.93 17.48
N ALA A 226 -11.74 -11.96 18.20
CA ALA A 226 -12.22 -11.60 19.54
C ALA A 226 -13.52 -10.75 19.50
N SER A 227 -13.96 -10.33 18.32
CA SER A 227 -15.08 -9.42 18.06
C SER A 227 -15.47 -9.49 16.57
N ASP A 228 -16.34 -8.59 16.11
CA ASP A 228 -16.79 -8.35 14.72
C ASP A 228 -15.66 -7.92 13.74
N GLU A 229 -14.41 -8.05 14.18
CA GLU A 229 -13.18 -7.92 13.44
C GLU A 229 -13.10 -8.89 12.25
N ALA A 230 -12.64 -8.38 11.09
CA ALA A 230 -12.50 -9.16 9.86
C ALA A 230 -11.05 -9.21 9.36
N ALA A 231 -10.62 -10.40 8.93
CA ALA A 231 -9.38 -10.61 8.19
C ALA A 231 -9.68 -11.10 6.78
N CYS A 232 -8.82 -10.76 5.83
CA CYS A 232 -9.01 -11.07 4.42
C CYS A 232 -7.85 -11.92 3.90
N PHE A 233 -8.13 -13.10 3.38
CA PHE A 233 -7.21 -13.89 2.57
C PHE A 233 -7.52 -13.66 1.09
N ALA A 234 -6.51 -13.34 0.28
CA ALA A 234 -6.71 -13.02 -1.13
C ALA A 234 -5.65 -13.66 -2.02
N LEU A 235 -6.10 -14.20 -3.17
CA LEU A 235 -5.29 -14.33 -4.37
C LEU A 235 -5.34 -12.99 -5.11
N PHE A 236 -4.22 -12.54 -5.66
CA PHE A 236 -4.16 -11.24 -6.33
C PHE A 236 -3.32 -11.25 -7.60
N VAL A 237 -3.67 -10.34 -8.50
CA VAL A 237 -2.80 -9.87 -9.58
C VAL A 237 -2.73 -8.34 -9.57
N HIS A 238 -1.59 -7.77 -9.95
CA HIS A 238 -1.44 -6.34 -10.09
C HIS A 238 -0.41 -5.97 -11.16
N ASP A 239 -0.49 -4.74 -11.65
CA ASP A 239 0.52 -4.19 -12.54
C ASP A 239 1.85 -3.98 -11.81
N ARG A 240 2.93 -3.78 -12.57
CA ARG A 240 4.28 -3.58 -12.03
C ARG A 240 4.38 -2.43 -11.01
N GLY A 241 3.60 -1.35 -11.17
CA GLY A 241 3.58 -0.22 -10.25
C GLY A 241 2.67 -0.43 -9.03
N ALA A 242 1.95 -1.55 -8.97
CA ALA A 242 0.89 -1.83 -8.01
C ALA A 242 -0.15 -0.69 -7.94
N GLN A 243 -0.38 0.01 -9.05
CA GLN A 243 -1.39 1.06 -9.20
C GLN A 243 -2.76 0.47 -9.49
N ARG A 244 -2.81 -0.67 -10.19
CA ARG A 244 -4.03 -1.44 -10.48
C ARG A 244 -3.92 -2.80 -9.85
N ARG A 245 -4.85 -3.10 -8.94
CA ARG A 245 -4.84 -4.33 -8.16
C ARG A 245 -6.18 -5.02 -8.28
N TYR A 246 -6.12 -6.33 -8.46
CA TYR A 246 -7.27 -7.19 -8.60
C TYR A 246 -7.13 -8.33 -7.60
N TYR A 247 -8.19 -8.56 -6.83
CA TYR A 247 -8.20 -9.56 -5.78
C TYR A 247 -9.43 -10.44 -5.94
N ALA A 248 -9.23 -11.75 -5.83
CA ALA A 248 -10.27 -12.69 -5.46
C ALA A 248 -10.03 -13.04 -3.99
N GLN A 249 -10.98 -12.69 -3.12
CA GLN A 249 -10.69 -12.63 -1.70
C GLN A 249 -11.81 -13.19 -0.83
N ARG A 250 -11.40 -13.83 0.27
CA ARG A 250 -12.26 -14.36 1.31
C ARG A 250 -12.09 -13.50 2.56
N MET A 251 -13.18 -12.94 3.03
CA MET A 251 -13.28 -12.22 4.28
C MET A 251 -13.79 -13.18 5.36
N SER A 252 -12.98 -13.36 6.40
CA SER A 252 -13.35 -14.06 7.61
C SER A 252 -13.79 -13.05 8.66
N THR A 253 -14.95 -13.26 9.24
CA THR A 253 -15.56 -12.43 10.29
C THR A 253 -15.70 -13.24 11.57
N GLY A 254 -15.77 -12.59 12.73
CA GLY A 254 -15.78 -13.33 13.99
C GLY A 254 -17.09 -14.00 14.35
N ASP A 255 -18.18 -13.34 14.00
CA ASP A 255 -19.50 -13.69 14.54
C ASP A 255 -20.49 -14.01 13.40
N GLY A 256 -20.01 -13.94 12.15
CA GLY A 256 -20.82 -14.02 10.94
C GLY A 256 -20.28 -15.01 9.91
N PRO A 257 -21.08 -15.30 8.88
CA PRO A 257 -20.65 -16.17 7.79
C PRO A 257 -19.48 -15.54 7.04
N HIS A 258 -18.49 -16.36 6.71
CA HIS A 258 -17.41 -15.94 5.81
C HIS A 258 -17.99 -15.51 4.47
N ARG A 259 -17.33 -14.55 3.82
CA ARG A 259 -17.75 -14.04 2.52
C ARG A 259 -16.63 -14.12 1.51
N VAL A 260 -16.97 -14.36 0.25
CA VAL A 260 -16.07 -14.19 -0.90
C VAL A 260 -16.52 -13.01 -1.73
N LEU A 261 -15.56 -12.24 -2.23
CA LEU A 261 -15.81 -11.06 -3.05
C LEU A 261 -14.59 -10.77 -3.92
N ALA A 262 -14.76 -9.87 -4.88
CA ALA A 262 -13.66 -9.32 -5.66
C ALA A 262 -13.34 -7.89 -5.21
N SER A 263 -12.07 -7.51 -5.32
CA SER A 263 -11.66 -6.12 -5.34
C SER A 263 -11.04 -5.83 -6.71
N LEU A 264 -11.62 -4.87 -7.44
CA LEU A 264 -11.33 -4.58 -8.84
C LEU A 264 -11.03 -3.09 -8.98
N VAL A 265 -9.75 -2.72 -8.96
CA VAL A 265 -9.29 -1.31 -9.09
C VAL A 265 -10.04 -0.38 -8.12
N ASP A 266 -9.76 -0.55 -6.83
CA ASP A 266 -10.35 0.23 -5.73
C ASP A 266 -11.88 0.08 -5.54
N ARG A 267 -12.52 -0.85 -6.26
CA ARG A 267 -13.94 -1.18 -6.08
C ARG A 267 -14.13 -2.57 -5.52
N LEU A 268 -14.87 -2.68 -4.41
CA LEU A 268 -15.28 -3.96 -3.84
C LEU A 268 -16.62 -4.39 -4.44
N THR A 269 -16.73 -5.67 -4.83
CA THR A 269 -18.01 -6.26 -5.20
C THR A 269 -18.80 -6.67 -3.96
N GLU A 270 -20.09 -6.92 -4.14
CA GLU A 270 -20.92 -7.47 -3.08
C GLU A 270 -20.43 -8.89 -2.73
N GLY A 271 -20.23 -9.15 -1.43
CA GLY A 271 -19.73 -10.44 -0.99
C GLY A 271 -20.80 -11.50 -0.86
N GLN A 272 -20.52 -12.69 -1.38
CA GLN A 272 -21.35 -13.89 -1.30
C GLN A 272 -20.96 -14.71 -0.07
N GLN A 273 -21.94 -15.27 0.64
CA GLN A 273 -21.66 -16.11 1.82
C GLN A 273 -21.08 -17.45 1.38
N VAL A 274 -20.10 -17.95 2.13
CA VAL A 274 -19.49 -19.27 1.91
C VAL A 274 -19.35 -20.03 3.21
N GLU A 275 -19.50 -21.35 3.11
CA GLU A 275 -19.33 -22.28 4.23
C GLU A 275 -17.99 -23.03 4.14
N GLY A 276 -17.59 -23.65 5.26
CA GLY A 276 -16.35 -24.42 5.35
C GLY A 276 -15.09 -23.56 5.29
N LEU A 277 -13.90 -24.14 5.45
CA LEU A 277 -12.63 -23.40 5.51
C LEU A 277 -11.78 -23.53 4.23
N GLU A 278 -12.27 -24.27 3.24
CA GLU A 278 -11.56 -24.52 1.99
C GLU A 278 -12.26 -23.87 0.80
N GLY A 279 -11.51 -23.67 -0.27
CA GLY A 279 -12.04 -23.25 -1.56
C GLY A 279 -10.93 -23.06 -2.58
N ALA A 280 -11.29 -22.49 -3.72
CA ALA A 280 -10.36 -22.13 -4.77
C ALA A 280 -10.66 -20.72 -5.27
N PHE A 281 -9.61 -20.00 -5.65
CA PHE A 281 -9.71 -18.73 -6.36
C PHE A 281 -9.13 -18.87 -7.76
N ARG A 282 -9.74 -18.17 -8.69
CA ARG A 282 -9.24 -17.99 -10.05
C ARG A 282 -9.27 -16.51 -10.40
N ILE A 283 -8.19 -16.03 -11.00
CA ILE A 283 -8.15 -14.73 -11.66
C ILE A 283 -7.76 -14.96 -13.10
N ARG A 284 -8.59 -14.47 -14.03
CA ARG A 284 -8.36 -14.62 -15.46
C ARG A 284 -8.35 -13.27 -16.16
N ARG A 285 -7.28 -13.00 -16.89
CA ARG A 285 -7.19 -11.95 -17.89
C ARG A 285 -7.47 -12.53 -19.27
N SER A 286 -8.40 -11.92 -19.99
CA SER A 286 -8.73 -12.23 -21.38
C SER A 286 -8.94 -10.94 -22.15
N GLY A 287 -7.96 -10.56 -22.97
CA GLY A 287 -7.87 -9.25 -23.60
C GLY A 287 -7.84 -8.12 -22.57
N ALA A 288 -8.87 -7.27 -22.62
CA ALA A 288 -9.06 -6.12 -21.75
C ALA A 288 -10.00 -6.41 -20.55
N ALA A 289 -10.29 -7.68 -20.26
CA ALA A 289 -11.11 -8.06 -19.12
C ALA A 289 -10.29 -8.84 -18.09
N ILE A 290 -10.47 -8.50 -16.81
CA ILE A 290 -9.99 -9.29 -15.66
C ILE A 290 -11.18 -9.74 -14.83
N THR A 291 -11.36 -11.05 -14.74
CA THR A 291 -12.43 -11.71 -13.98
C THR A 291 -11.85 -12.39 -12.75
N CYS A 292 -12.47 -12.16 -11.59
CA CYS A 292 -12.20 -12.86 -10.34
C CYS A 292 -13.32 -13.88 -10.09
N GLU A 293 -12.95 -15.11 -9.77
CA GLU A 293 -13.86 -16.24 -9.59
C GLU A 293 -13.51 -17.01 -8.30
N HIS A 294 -14.51 -17.69 -7.74
CA HIS A 294 -14.37 -18.58 -6.59
C HIS A 294 -15.09 -19.90 -6.85
N ALA A 295 -14.57 -20.98 -6.27
CA ALA A 295 -15.28 -22.25 -6.21
C ALA A 295 -15.17 -22.81 -4.79
N ALA A 296 -16.30 -23.23 -4.21
CA ALA A 296 -16.28 -24.10 -3.04
C ALA A 296 -15.72 -25.48 -3.41
N THR A 297 -15.26 -26.26 -2.43
CA THR A 297 -14.71 -27.59 -2.68
C THR A 297 -15.72 -28.49 -3.39
N GLY A 298 -15.42 -28.88 -4.64
CA GLY A 298 -16.27 -29.73 -5.47
C GLY A 298 -17.43 -29.02 -6.18
N ALA A 299 -17.50 -27.69 -6.10
CA ALA A 299 -18.49 -26.87 -6.80
C ALA A 299 -17.95 -26.30 -8.12
N ASP A 300 -18.86 -25.77 -8.93
CA ASP A 300 -18.51 -25.00 -10.13
C ASP A 300 -17.94 -23.62 -9.77
N TRP A 301 -17.30 -22.98 -10.75
CA TRP A 301 -16.74 -21.64 -10.59
C TRP A 301 -17.84 -20.58 -10.67
N GLU A 302 -17.86 -19.69 -9.69
CA GLU A 302 -18.75 -18.55 -9.60
C GLU A 302 -17.97 -17.25 -9.83
N VAL A 303 -18.52 -16.36 -10.66
CA VAL A 303 -17.93 -15.05 -10.93
C VAL A 303 -18.21 -14.11 -9.75
N LEU A 304 -17.14 -13.65 -9.11
CA LEU A 304 -17.20 -12.64 -8.04
C LEU A 304 -17.25 -11.21 -8.59
N GLY A 305 -16.68 -11.01 -9.77
CA GLY A 305 -16.66 -9.72 -10.47
C GLY A 305 -15.79 -9.73 -11.72
N THR A 306 -16.03 -8.76 -12.60
CA THR A 306 -15.21 -8.52 -13.80
C THR A 306 -14.92 -7.03 -13.96
N ALA A 307 -13.65 -6.70 -14.13
CA ALA A 307 -13.20 -5.40 -14.61
C ALA A 307 -13.04 -5.48 -16.13
N VAL A 308 -13.57 -4.50 -16.86
CA VAL A 308 -13.41 -4.35 -18.31
C VAL A 308 -12.53 -3.14 -18.61
N ASP A 309 -12.10 -3.01 -19.86
CA ASP A 309 -11.21 -1.95 -20.33
C ASP A 309 -9.89 -1.86 -19.53
N THR A 310 -9.40 -3.00 -19.06
CA THR A 310 -8.12 -3.09 -18.37
C THR A 310 -6.99 -2.93 -19.38
N PRO A 311 -6.03 -2.02 -19.16
CA PRO A 311 -4.89 -1.84 -20.06
C PRO A 311 -4.06 -3.11 -20.23
N ASP A 312 -3.35 -3.17 -21.36
CA ASP A 312 -2.40 -4.24 -21.60
C ASP A 312 -1.08 -4.01 -20.89
N GLU A 313 -1.02 -4.48 -19.65
CA GLU A 313 0.13 -4.34 -18.75
C GLU A 313 0.63 -5.70 -18.29
N ASP A 314 1.94 -5.78 -18.05
CA ASP A 314 2.54 -6.95 -17.42
C ASP A 314 2.06 -7.08 -15.96
N LEU A 315 1.64 -8.28 -15.60
CA LEU A 315 1.07 -8.58 -14.30
C LEU A 315 2.02 -9.38 -13.41
N LEU A 316 2.04 -9.03 -12.14
CA LEU A 316 2.57 -9.81 -11.03
C LEU A 316 1.41 -10.44 -10.26
N LEU A 317 1.67 -11.56 -9.58
CA LEU A 317 0.65 -12.28 -8.84
C LEU A 317 1.18 -12.78 -7.49
N GLY A 318 0.27 -13.07 -6.58
CA GLY A 318 0.60 -13.61 -5.27
C GLY A 318 -0.62 -13.91 -4.43
N ALA A 319 -0.38 -14.29 -3.18
CA ALA A 319 -1.44 -14.47 -2.20
C ALA A 319 -1.02 -13.86 -0.86
N LYS A 320 -1.97 -13.26 -0.15
CA LYS A 320 -1.72 -12.64 1.14
C LYS A 320 -2.92 -12.70 2.06
N ILE A 321 -2.65 -12.64 3.36
CA ILE A 321 -3.61 -12.27 4.37
C ILE A 321 -3.41 -10.78 4.68
N TRP A 322 -4.51 -10.08 4.93
CA TRP A 322 -4.52 -8.70 5.40
C TRP A 322 -5.58 -8.52 6.47
N SER A 323 -5.24 -7.77 7.51
CA SER A 323 -6.10 -7.49 8.66
C SER A 323 -5.84 -6.06 9.15
N LYS A 324 -6.90 -5.29 9.42
CA LYS A 324 -6.83 -4.03 10.18
C LYS A 324 -7.12 -4.21 11.68
N VAL A 325 -7.04 -5.46 12.13
CA VAL A 325 -7.59 -5.94 13.40
C VAL A 325 -6.75 -7.11 13.92
N GLN A 326 -7.09 -7.69 15.08
CA GLN A 326 -6.29 -8.75 15.70
C GLN A 326 -6.53 -10.11 15.01
N CYS A 327 -5.63 -10.50 14.10
CA CYS A 327 -5.67 -11.81 13.42
C CYS A 327 -4.70 -12.86 13.98
N GLY A 328 -4.35 -12.76 15.27
CA GLY A 328 -3.47 -13.73 15.92
C GLY A 328 -4.04 -15.15 15.85
N GLY A 329 -3.19 -16.12 15.51
CA GLY A 329 -3.58 -17.53 15.33
C GLY A 329 -4.24 -17.84 13.99
N LEU A 330 -4.52 -16.86 13.13
CA LEU A 330 -5.00 -17.12 11.77
C LEU A 330 -3.89 -17.80 10.95
N ALA A 331 -4.25 -18.84 10.21
CA ALA A 331 -3.37 -19.48 9.26
C ALA A 331 -4.07 -19.71 7.93
N ALA A 332 -3.33 -19.65 6.83
CA ALA A 332 -3.78 -20.11 5.53
C ALA A 332 -2.72 -21.00 4.90
N ARG A 333 -3.17 -22.05 4.21
CA ARG A 333 -2.36 -22.84 3.31
C ARG A 333 -2.85 -22.62 1.89
N VAL A 334 -1.94 -22.26 1.00
CA VAL A 334 -2.16 -22.16 -0.44
C VAL A 334 -1.50 -23.36 -1.09
N PHE A 335 -2.24 -24.08 -1.93
CA PHE A 335 -1.77 -25.29 -2.61
C PHE A 335 -2.38 -25.37 -4.01
N ASP A 336 -1.85 -26.27 -4.85
CA ASP A 336 -2.27 -26.44 -6.24
C ASP A 336 -2.26 -25.13 -7.07
N LEU A 337 -1.32 -24.21 -6.80
CA LEU A 337 -1.18 -22.98 -7.60
C LEU A 337 -0.82 -23.34 -9.04
N GLN A 338 -1.65 -22.92 -9.99
CA GLN A 338 -1.48 -23.14 -11.42
C GLN A 338 -1.54 -21.81 -12.16
N ILE A 339 -0.65 -21.65 -13.13
CA ILE A 339 -0.55 -20.43 -13.93
C ILE A 339 -0.46 -20.82 -15.40
N SER A 340 -1.44 -20.35 -16.18
CA SER A 340 -1.46 -20.46 -17.63
C SER A 340 -1.36 -19.06 -18.22
N GLY A 341 -0.30 -18.77 -18.93
CA GLY A 341 -0.02 -17.45 -19.47
C GLY A 341 1.40 -17.37 -19.99
N THR A 342 1.71 -16.28 -20.69
CA THR A 342 3.03 -16.04 -21.28
C THR A 342 3.86 -15.21 -20.31
N MET A 343 5.06 -15.69 -19.95
CA MET A 343 6.02 -14.87 -19.22
C MET A 343 6.47 -13.70 -20.10
N ALA A 344 6.50 -12.50 -19.55
CA ALA A 344 6.99 -11.32 -20.25
C ALA A 344 8.45 -11.50 -20.69
N ASP A 345 8.81 -11.03 -21.89
CA ASP A 345 10.20 -11.08 -22.38
C ASP A 345 11.15 -10.33 -21.46
N ARG A 346 10.69 -9.22 -20.89
CA ARG A 346 11.42 -8.43 -19.90
C ARG A 346 10.98 -8.83 -18.50
N GLN A 347 11.89 -9.45 -17.77
CA GLN A 347 11.73 -9.73 -16.34
C GLN A 347 12.51 -8.72 -15.51
N ASP A 348 11.97 -8.34 -14.36
CA ASP A 348 12.75 -7.64 -13.33
C ASP A 348 13.67 -8.61 -12.60
N PRO A 349 14.75 -8.16 -11.94
CA PRO A 349 15.49 -9.02 -11.04
C PRO A 349 14.56 -9.52 -9.92
N PRO A 350 14.66 -10.80 -9.51
CA PRO A 350 13.99 -11.27 -8.29
C PRO A 350 14.38 -10.39 -7.09
N ALA A 351 13.49 -10.27 -6.11
CA ALA A 351 13.82 -9.60 -4.87
C ALA A 351 15.06 -10.22 -4.22
N GLU A 352 15.93 -9.38 -3.68
CA GLU A 352 17.11 -9.83 -2.96
C GLU A 352 16.71 -10.73 -1.79
N VAL A 353 17.53 -11.74 -1.51
CA VAL A 353 17.41 -12.52 -0.29
C VAL A 353 17.91 -11.65 0.86
N ARG A 354 17.05 -11.42 1.84
CA ARG A 354 17.37 -10.62 3.03
C ARG A 354 17.28 -11.50 4.26
N ARG A 355 18.01 -11.11 5.31
CA ARG A 355 17.88 -11.75 6.62
C ARG A 355 16.57 -11.32 7.26
N ASP A 356 15.83 -12.27 7.85
CA ASP A 356 14.59 -11.95 8.57
C ASP A 356 14.93 -11.05 9.78
N PRO A 357 14.40 -9.82 9.86
CA PRO A 357 14.68 -8.89 10.97
C PRO A 357 14.19 -9.40 12.34
N ARG A 358 13.27 -10.38 12.38
CA ARG A 358 12.90 -11.06 13.62
C ARG A 358 14.03 -11.91 14.18
N SER A 359 14.94 -12.41 13.33
CA SER A 359 16.07 -13.24 13.77
C SER A 359 17.11 -12.46 14.59
N ASP A 360 17.10 -11.13 14.49
CA ASP A 360 17.95 -10.23 15.27
C ASP A 360 17.22 -9.63 16.49
N SER A 361 15.91 -9.87 16.61
CA SER A 361 15.11 -9.42 17.75
C SER A 361 15.24 -10.42 18.91
N PRO A 362 15.33 -9.97 20.17
CA PRO A 362 15.23 -10.87 21.32
C PRO A 362 13.87 -11.59 21.21
N ARG A 363 13.89 -12.93 21.14
CA ARG A 363 12.65 -13.71 21.15
C ARG A 363 11.90 -13.33 22.42
N ARG A 364 10.69 -12.75 22.29
CA ARG A 364 9.83 -12.56 23.45
C ARG A 364 9.50 -13.95 24.01
N PRO A 365 9.69 -14.17 25.32
CA PRO A 365 9.56 -15.48 25.95
C PRO A 365 8.16 -16.08 25.83
#